data_AF-A0A536SU70-F1
#
_entry.id   AF-A0A536SU70-F1
#
_cell.length_a   1.000
_cell.length_b   1.000
_cell.length_c   1.000
_cell.angle_alpha   90.00
_cell.angle_beta   90.00
_cell.angle_gamma   90.00
#
_symmetry.space_group_name_H-M   'P 1'
#
loop_
_entity.id
_entity.type
_entity.pdbx_description
1 polymer ?
#
loop_
_entity_poly.entity_id
_entity_poly.type
_entity_poly.pdbx_seq_one_letter_code
_entity_poly.pdbx_strand_id
1 'polypeptide(L)'
;MNLTATITVKGDPELLREYRAHVNRLLDEEGGDSYRELHTGGQLEYRFKLRGGIPFPPFVAASQAFPELSVEVGWTAAGEGRSGRAIIQNGVLREQAAQTHAPAGAALHDVRADADGRLRLAVTCARWREFWHGYAIASDQHAFFRIAGSPGACELLASDGVEAEWAERWTVSSDDAAYTELARQEPIAEEELRELDRLAQEFTREWIWFEESPPEETAVERQRFEAYGYPVRAANLRSEKLKRVLRPEDGSLALGSFGEGASWIPQLLLRCWLRAQS
;
A
#
# COMPACT_ATOMS: atom_id res chain seq x y z
N MET A 1 -20.04 -12.66 -6.53
CA MET A 1 -19.24 -11.60 -5.90
C MET A 1 -18.00 -12.26 -5.33
N ASN A 2 -16.79 -11.84 -5.70
CA ASN A 2 -15.56 -12.35 -5.10
C ASN A 2 -15.04 -11.26 -4.16
N LEU A 3 -15.19 -11.49 -2.86
CA LEU A 3 -14.80 -10.55 -1.82
C LEU A 3 -13.59 -11.12 -1.07
N THR A 4 -12.58 -10.29 -0.85
CA THR A 4 -11.46 -10.63 0.03
C THR A 4 -11.64 -9.85 1.31
N ALA A 5 -11.56 -10.52 2.46
CA ALA A 5 -11.60 -9.87 3.76
C ALA A 5 -10.36 -10.25 4.56
N THR A 6 -9.80 -9.25 5.24
CA THR A 6 -8.75 -9.43 6.24
C THR A 6 -9.30 -8.92 7.56
N ILE A 7 -9.26 -9.76 8.59
CA ILE A 7 -9.69 -9.41 9.93
C ILE A 7 -8.49 -9.51 10.86
N THR A 8 -8.12 -8.38 11.45
CA THR A 8 -6.97 -8.26 12.35
C THR A 8 -7.46 -8.01 13.77
N VAL A 9 -7.00 -8.80 14.73
CA VAL A 9 -7.34 -8.68 16.15
C VAL A 9 -6.10 -8.25 16.91
N LYS A 10 -6.20 -7.16 17.66
CA LYS A 10 -5.09 -6.57 18.43
C LYS A 10 -5.47 -6.38 19.88
N GLY A 11 -4.49 -6.52 20.77
CA GLY A 11 -4.62 -6.30 22.20
C GLY A 11 -3.65 -7.18 22.99
N ASP A 12 -4.01 -7.49 24.23
CA ASP A 12 -3.18 -8.29 25.12
C ASP A 12 -2.94 -9.72 24.55
N PRO A 13 -1.68 -10.18 24.45
CA PRO A 13 -1.35 -11.51 23.93
C PRO A 13 -2.02 -12.70 24.65
N GLU A 14 -2.27 -12.60 25.96
CA GLU A 14 -2.94 -13.67 26.71
C GLU A 14 -4.41 -13.77 26.31
N LEU A 15 -5.08 -12.61 26.15
CA LEU A 15 -6.46 -12.52 25.69
C LEU A 15 -6.61 -12.95 24.23
N LEU A 16 -5.63 -12.66 23.37
CA LEU A 16 -5.64 -13.09 21.96
C LEU A 16 -5.73 -14.61 21.83
N ARG A 17 -5.01 -15.36 22.68
CA ARG A 17 -5.04 -16.83 22.64
C ARG A 17 -6.43 -17.38 22.95
N GLU A 18 -7.12 -16.82 23.93
CA GLU A 18 -8.48 -17.23 24.32
C GLU A 18 -9.52 -16.78 23.30
N TYR A 19 -9.40 -15.55 22.81
CA TYR A 19 -10.21 -15.02 21.72
C TYR A 19 -10.16 -15.92 20.48
N ARG A 20 -8.96 -16.35 20.08
CA ARG A 20 -8.74 -17.25 18.94
C ARG A 20 -9.55 -18.54 19.08
N ALA A 21 -9.43 -19.22 20.23
CA ALA A 21 -10.14 -20.47 20.47
C ALA A 21 -11.67 -20.27 20.45
N HIS A 22 -12.13 -19.10 20.90
CA HIS A 22 -13.54 -18.75 20.91
C HIS A 22 -14.07 -18.44 19.49
N VAL A 23 -13.40 -17.56 18.74
CA VAL A 23 -13.84 -17.15 17.40
C VAL A 23 -13.77 -18.29 16.39
N ASN A 24 -12.76 -19.18 16.47
CA ASN A 24 -12.68 -20.34 15.58
C ASN A 24 -13.85 -21.29 15.78
N ARG A 25 -14.29 -21.49 17.04
CA ARG A 25 -15.49 -22.29 17.31
C ARG A 25 -16.74 -21.67 16.68
N LEU A 26 -16.90 -20.35 16.81
CA LEU A 26 -18.03 -19.64 16.21
C LEU A 26 -17.99 -19.68 14.68
N LEU A 27 -16.81 -19.59 14.07
CA LEU A 27 -16.63 -19.72 12.62
C LEU A 27 -16.96 -21.14 12.13
N ASP A 28 -16.58 -22.16 12.89
CA ASP A 28 -16.91 -23.55 12.58
C ASP A 28 -18.42 -23.81 12.71
N GLU A 29 -19.08 -23.21 13.71
CA GLU A 29 -20.53 -23.29 13.93
C GLU A 29 -21.34 -22.56 12.85
N GLU A 30 -20.88 -21.40 12.38
CA GLU A 30 -21.56 -20.62 11.33
C GLU A 30 -21.54 -21.34 9.97
N GLY A 31 -20.51 -22.17 9.71
CA GLY A 31 -20.35 -22.91 8.47
C GLY A 31 -20.04 -21.97 7.29
N GLY A 32 -18.74 -21.79 7.00
CA GLY A 32 -18.28 -20.75 6.08
C GLY A 32 -17.23 -21.18 5.06
N ASP A 33 -16.89 -20.21 4.18
CA ASP A 33 -15.80 -20.31 3.21
C ASP A 33 -14.45 -20.50 3.92
N SER A 34 -13.51 -21.20 3.26
CA SER A 34 -12.18 -21.45 3.80
C SER A 34 -11.41 -20.15 4.09
N TYR A 35 -10.82 -20.05 5.27
CA TYR A 35 -9.97 -18.94 5.68
C TYR A 35 -8.55 -19.39 5.96
N ARG A 36 -7.61 -18.43 5.91
CA ARG A 36 -6.23 -18.62 6.33
C ARG A 36 -5.98 -17.81 7.59
N GLU A 37 -5.44 -18.47 8.60
CA GLU A 37 -5.06 -17.87 9.86
C GLU A 37 -3.55 -17.59 9.88
N LEU A 38 -3.15 -16.41 10.37
CA LEU A 38 -1.76 -16.00 10.58
C LEU A 38 -1.63 -15.43 12.00
N HIS A 39 -0.55 -15.80 12.69
CA HIS A 39 -0.28 -15.34 14.06
C HIS A 39 1.09 -14.67 14.14
N THR A 40 1.14 -13.54 14.83
CA THR A 40 2.38 -13.02 15.40
C THR A 40 2.17 -12.76 16.88
N GLY A 41 3.24 -12.50 17.65
CA GLY A 41 3.19 -12.42 19.12
C GLY A 41 2.25 -11.36 19.71
N GLY A 42 1.72 -10.43 18.91
CA GLY A 42 0.80 -9.37 19.36
C GLY A 42 -0.44 -9.15 18.48
N GLN A 43 -0.72 -10.05 17.52
CA GLN A 43 -1.90 -9.93 16.66
C GLN A 43 -2.32 -11.27 16.06
N LEU A 44 -3.63 -11.40 15.80
CA LEU A 44 -4.20 -12.47 14.99
C LEU A 44 -4.70 -11.88 13.68
N GLU A 45 -4.49 -12.59 12.57
CA GLU A 45 -5.01 -12.19 11.27
C GLU A 45 -5.73 -13.34 10.58
N TYR A 46 -6.95 -13.07 10.13
CA TYR A 46 -7.80 -14.00 9.39
C TYR A 46 -8.02 -13.46 7.98
N ARG A 47 -7.64 -14.25 6.97
CA ARG A 47 -7.85 -13.91 5.56
C ARG A 47 -8.90 -14.81 4.94
N PHE A 48 -9.94 -14.21 4.38
CA PHE A 48 -11.05 -14.91 3.75
C PHE A 48 -11.08 -14.63 2.24
N LYS A 49 -11.44 -15.65 1.46
CA LYS A 49 -11.89 -15.51 0.08
C LYS A 49 -13.36 -15.90 0.04
N LEU A 50 -14.23 -14.91 0.02
CA LEU A 50 -15.65 -15.05 0.25
C LEU A 50 -16.41 -15.02 -1.06
N ARG A 51 -17.32 -15.98 -1.25
CA ARG A 51 -18.33 -15.92 -2.32
C ARG A 51 -19.58 -15.16 -1.89
N GLY A 52 -19.78 -15.07 -0.57
CA GLY A 52 -20.88 -14.37 0.09
C GLY A 52 -20.45 -13.10 0.81
N GLY A 53 -20.97 -12.91 2.03
CA GLY A 53 -20.68 -11.78 2.91
C GLY A 53 -19.52 -12.04 3.88
N ILE A 54 -19.07 -10.99 4.55
CA ILE A 54 -18.07 -11.07 5.62
C ILE A 54 -18.72 -11.70 6.85
N PRO A 55 -18.06 -12.64 7.54
CA PRO A 55 -18.59 -13.29 8.74
C PRO A 55 -18.52 -12.34 9.94
N PHE A 56 -19.26 -11.23 9.91
CA PHE A 56 -19.34 -10.31 11.04
C PHE A 56 -19.87 -10.96 12.33
N PRO A 57 -20.90 -11.83 12.31
CA PRO A 57 -21.51 -12.33 13.54
C PRO A 57 -20.54 -13.05 14.50
N PRO A 58 -19.67 -13.98 14.06
CA PRO A 58 -18.66 -14.60 14.92
C PRO A 58 -17.71 -13.58 15.58
N PHE A 59 -17.22 -12.61 14.81
CA PHE A 59 -16.27 -11.62 15.31
C PHE A 59 -16.93 -10.59 16.24
N VAL A 60 -18.20 -10.25 16.01
CA VAL A 60 -19.00 -9.42 16.92
C VAL A 60 -19.24 -10.14 18.25
N ALA A 61 -19.69 -11.40 18.21
CA ALA A 61 -19.91 -12.19 19.41
C ALA A 61 -18.62 -12.40 20.21
N ALA A 62 -17.52 -12.71 19.52
CA ALA A 62 -16.21 -12.81 20.16
C ALA A 62 -15.75 -11.46 20.73
N SER A 63 -15.92 -10.35 20.00
CA SER A 63 -15.58 -9.01 20.51
C SER A 63 -16.38 -8.61 21.76
N GLN A 64 -17.60 -9.10 21.90
CA GLN A 64 -18.41 -8.89 23.11
C GLN A 64 -17.86 -9.66 24.33
N ALA A 65 -17.33 -10.87 24.11
CA ALA A 65 -16.72 -11.67 25.16
C ALA A 65 -15.33 -11.17 25.59
N PHE A 66 -14.65 -10.42 24.70
CA PHE A 66 -13.31 -9.86 24.92
C PHE A 66 -13.30 -8.36 24.60
N PRO A 67 -13.94 -7.52 25.43
CA PRO A 67 -14.15 -6.10 25.15
C PRO A 67 -12.86 -5.27 25.08
N GLU A 68 -11.76 -5.76 25.65
CA GLU A 68 -10.44 -5.16 25.64
C GLU A 68 -9.74 -5.30 24.28
N LEU A 69 -10.18 -6.23 23.43
CA LEU A 69 -9.61 -6.48 22.13
C LEU A 69 -10.29 -5.62 21.05
N SER A 70 -9.48 -5.11 20.13
CA SER A 70 -9.98 -4.41 18.93
C SER A 70 -9.95 -5.37 17.75
N VAL A 71 -11.07 -5.44 17.02
CA VAL A 71 -11.20 -6.23 15.81
C VAL A 71 -11.36 -5.30 14.62
N GLU A 72 -10.35 -5.25 13.77
CA GLU A 72 -10.34 -4.46 12.55
C GLU A 72 -10.67 -5.36 11.36
N VAL A 73 -11.70 -5.01 10.60
CA VAL A 73 -12.15 -5.73 9.42
C VAL A 73 -11.89 -4.87 8.20
N GLY A 74 -11.02 -5.29 7.30
CA GLY A 74 -10.82 -4.69 5.98
C GLY A 74 -11.37 -5.61 4.90
N TRP A 75 -12.06 -5.06 3.90
CA TRP A 75 -12.55 -5.86 2.77
C TRP A 75 -12.49 -5.12 1.44
N THR A 76 -12.38 -5.92 0.38
CA THR A 76 -12.39 -5.45 -1.00
C THR A 76 -13.26 -6.36 -1.88
N ALA A 77 -14.12 -5.73 -2.67
CA ALA A 77 -14.89 -6.35 -3.74
C ALA A 77 -14.32 -5.85 -5.07
N ALA A 78 -13.19 -6.42 -5.49
CA ALA A 78 -12.41 -5.94 -6.64
C ALA A 78 -13.21 -5.85 -7.95
N GLY A 79 -14.17 -6.76 -8.17
CA GLY A 79 -15.04 -6.75 -9.35
C GLY A 79 -16.09 -5.62 -9.36
N GLU A 80 -16.29 -4.94 -8.24
CA GLU A 80 -17.32 -3.89 -8.06
C GLU A 80 -16.72 -2.55 -7.62
N GLY A 81 -15.39 -2.46 -7.45
CA GLY A 81 -14.72 -1.24 -7.01
C GLY A 81 -15.10 -0.78 -5.61
N ARG A 82 -15.68 -1.67 -4.79
CA ARG A 82 -16.09 -1.36 -3.42
C ARG A 82 -15.06 -1.90 -2.44
N SER A 83 -14.72 -1.09 -1.45
CA SER A 83 -13.94 -1.52 -0.29
C SER A 83 -14.55 -0.91 0.95
N GLY A 84 -14.19 -1.47 2.09
CA GLY A 84 -14.62 -0.90 3.35
C GLY A 84 -13.77 -1.37 4.49
N ARG A 85 -13.84 -0.60 5.57
CA ARG A 85 -13.27 -0.94 6.85
C ARG A 85 -14.35 -0.87 7.90
N ALA A 86 -14.26 -1.79 8.84
CA ALA A 86 -15.08 -1.82 10.03
C ALA A 86 -14.19 -2.03 11.25
N ILE A 87 -14.51 -1.37 12.36
CA ILE A 87 -13.89 -1.65 13.66
C ILE A 87 -15.00 -2.16 14.59
N ILE A 88 -14.77 -3.33 15.17
CA ILE A 88 -15.66 -3.94 16.16
C ILE A 88 -14.94 -3.91 17.49
N GLN A 89 -15.60 -3.38 18.51
CA GLN A 89 -15.09 -3.37 19.87
C GLN A 89 -16.25 -3.53 20.86
N ASN A 90 -16.09 -4.42 21.83
CA ASN A 90 -17.12 -4.75 22.82
C ASN A 90 -18.47 -5.11 22.16
N GLY A 91 -18.42 -5.91 21.10
CA GLY A 91 -19.61 -6.33 20.35
C GLY A 91 -20.34 -5.22 19.58
N VAL A 92 -19.77 -4.01 19.52
CA VAL A 92 -20.33 -2.87 18.80
C VAL A 92 -19.47 -2.56 17.58
N LEU A 93 -20.12 -2.41 16.43
CA LEU A 93 -19.50 -1.85 15.23
C LEU A 93 -19.31 -0.33 15.45
N ARG A 94 -18.08 0.08 15.79
CA ARG A 94 -17.74 1.45 16.19
C ARG A 94 -17.53 2.37 15.00
N GLU A 95 -16.94 1.86 13.93
CA GLU A 95 -16.69 2.59 12.69
C GLU A 95 -17.07 1.67 11.53
N GLN A 96 -17.89 2.17 10.60
CA GLN A 96 -18.20 1.49 9.35
C GLN A 96 -18.05 2.51 8.22
N ALA A 97 -16.86 2.56 7.64
CA ALA A 97 -16.62 3.30 6.42
C ALA A 97 -16.84 2.34 5.24
N ALA A 98 -18.05 2.35 4.69
CA ALA A 98 -18.31 1.74 3.39
C ALA A 98 -18.08 2.83 2.34
N GLN A 99 -17.02 2.67 1.53
CA GLN A 99 -16.73 3.62 0.48
C GLN A 99 -17.24 3.05 -0.85
N THR A 100 -18.33 3.62 -1.37
CA THR A 100 -18.65 3.53 -2.79
C THR A 100 -17.87 4.61 -3.51
N HIS A 101 -16.63 4.30 -3.86
CA HIS A 101 -15.94 5.06 -4.89
C HIS A 101 -16.45 4.56 -6.25
N ALA A 102 -16.72 5.47 -7.19
CA ALA A 102 -16.56 5.11 -8.61
C ALA A 102 -15.16 4.50 -8.70
N PRO A 103 -14.97 3.34 -9.36
CA PRO A 103 -13.75 2.55 -9.22
C PRO A 103 -12.57 3.49 -9.31
N ALA A 104 -11.80 3.62 -8.22
CA ALA A 104 -10.50 4.27 -8.29
C ALA A 104 -9.83 3.66 -9.52
N GLY A 105 -9.47 4.49 -10.50
CA GLY A 105 -8.89 3.97 -11.75
C GLY A 105 -7.81 2.98 -11.36
N ALA A 106 -7.81 1.79 -11.97
CA ALA A 106 -6.93 0.69 -11.57
C ALA A 106 -5.51 1.23 -11.30
N ALA A 107 -4.95 0.91 -10.12
CA ALA A 107 -3.68 1.46 -9.70
C ALA A 107 -2.63 1.26 -10.80
N LEU A 108 -2.08 2.37 -11.27
CA LEU A 108 -1.02 2.40 -12.27
C LEU A 108 0.31 2.28 -11.55
N HIS A 109 1.23 1.48 -12.08
CA HIS A 109 2.58 1.41 -11.54
C HIS A 109 3.61 1.51 -12.65
N ASP A 110 4.80 2.00 -12.30
CA ASP A 110 5.99 2.02 -13.15
C ASP A 110 7.20 1.73 -12.27
N VAL A 111 8.03 0.78 -12.69
CA VAL A 111 9.22 0.36 -11.94
C VAL A 111 10.43 0.40 -12.85
N ARG A 112 11.46 1.12 -12.41
CA ARG A 112 12.72 1.33 -13.13
C ARG A 112 13.89 0.97 -12.24
N ALA A 113 14.82 0.19 -12.77
CA ALA A 113 16.06 -0.18 -12.10
C ALA A 113 17.27 -0.04 -13.02
N ASP A 114 18.42 0.18 -12.42
CA ASP A 114 19.73 0.12 -13.08
C ASP A 114 20.20 -1.32 -13.28
N ALA A 115 21.15 -1.50 -14.20
CA ALA A 115 21.75 -2.80 -14.48
C ALA A 115 22.44 -3.45 -13.25
N ASP A 116 22.85 -2.65 -12.27
CA ASP A 116 23.42 -3.09 -10.99
C ASP A 116 22.35 -3.45 -9.95
N GLY A 117 21.08 -3.45 -10.32
CA GLY A 117 19.96 -3.73 -9.43
C GLY A 117 19.48 -2.55 -8.58
N ARG A 118 20.08 -1.35 -8.71
CA ARG A 118 19.62 -0.17 -7.99
C ARG A 118 18.21 0.24 -8.44
N LEU A 119 17.30 0.42 -7.49
CA LEU A 119 15.99 1.00 -7.75
C LEU A 119 16.14 2.49 -8.10
N ARG A 120 15.77 2.87 -9.33
CA ARG A 120 15.75 4.28 -9.76
C ARG A 120 14.47 4.97 -9.37
N LEU A 121 13.34 4.33 -9.69
CA LEU A 121 12.01 4.80 -9.34
C LEU A 121 11.06 3.61 -9.34
N ALA A 122 10.31 3.43 -8.27
CA ALA A 122 9.09 2.64 -8.27
C ALA A 122 7.95 3.57 -7.87
N VAL A 123 6.91 3.63 -8.70
CA VAL A 123 5.74 4.47 -8.45
C VAL A 123 4.49 3.62 -8.56
N THR A 124 3.52 3.86 -7.67
CA THR A 124 2.14 3.42 -7.79
C THR A 124 1.21 4.63 -7.59
N CYS A 125 0.17 4.75 -8.39
CA CYS A 125 -0.79 5.85 -8.25
C CYS A 125 -2.16 5.50 -8.80
N ALA A 126 -3.17 6.19 -8.30
CA ALA A 126 -4.52 6.11 -8.81
C ALA A 126 -5.09 7.53 -9.01
N ARG A 127 -6.19 7.58 -9.75
CA ARG A 127 -6.98 8.82 -9.84
C ARG A 127 -7.75 8.99 -8.54
N TRP A 128 -7.57 10.14 -7.90
CA TRP A 128 -8.26 10.50 -6.66
C TRP A 128 -8.94 11.85 -6.82
N ARG A 129 -10.26 11.82 -6.98
CA ARG A 129 -11.07 13.00 -7.34
C ARG A 129 -10.47 13.68 -8.59
N GLU A 130 -10.14 14.96 -8.52
CA GLU A 130 -9.53 15.76 -9.58
C GLU A 130 -7.99 15.65 -9.65
N PHE A 131 -7.36 14.87 -8.76
CA PHE A 131 -5.90 14.73 -8.65
C PHE A 131 -5.42 13.32 -8.99
N TRP A 132 -4.13 13.19 -9.29
CA TRP A 132 -3.44 11.91 -9.17
C TRP A 132 -2.78 11.88 -7.81
N HIS A 133 -2.84 10.75 -7.11
CA HIS A 133 -2.13 10.59 -5.87
C HIS A 133 -1.45 9.22 -5.83
N GLY A 134 -0.41 9.08 -5.03
CA GLY A 134 0.29 7.82 -4.99
C GLY A 134 1.53 7.84 -4.12
N TYR A 135 2.31 6.80 -4.30
CA TYR A 135 3.53 6.55 -3.55
C TYR A 135 4.69 6.34 -4.52
N ALA A 136 5.79 7.03 -4.28
CA ALA A 136 7.02 6.96 -5.05
C ALA A 136 8.19 6.54 -4.16
N ILE A 137 9.06 5.69 -4.68
CA ILE A 137 10.20 5.10 -3.95
C ILE A 137 11.42 5.14 -4.86
N ALA A 138 12.55 5.59 -4.32
CA ALA A 138 13.88 5.44 -4.90
C ALA A 138 14.75 4.57 -3.98
N SER A 139 16.05 4.46 -4.29
CA SER A 139 16.97 3.61 -3.54
C SER A 139 17.05 3.88 -2.04
N ASP A 140 16.79 5.12 -1.64
CA ASP A 140 17.15 5.74 -0.36
C ASP A 140 16.11 6.74 0.14
N GLN A 141 15.01 6.93 -0.58
CA GLN A 141 13.92 7.83 -0.18
C GLN A 141 12.59 7.36 -0.73
N HIS A 142 11.50 7.78 -0.09
CA HIS A 142 10.15 7.56 -0.56
C HIS A 142 9.23 8.70 -0.13
N ALA A 143 8.17 8.92 -0.88
CA ALA A 143 7.20 9.96 -0.59
C ALA A 143 5.80 9.55 -1.05
N PHE A 144 4.80 9.98 -0.30
CA PHE A 144 3.49 10.19 -0.89
C PHE A 144 3.55 11.40 -1.80
N PHE A 145 2.73 11.40 -2.84
CA PHE A 145 2.61 12.54 -3.74
C PHE A 145 1.17 12.80 -4.16
N ARG A 146 0.93 14.05 -4.56
CA ARG A 146 -0.30 14.49 -5.21
C ARG A 146 0.04 15.36 -6.42
N ILE A 147 -0.64 15.14 -7.54
CA ILE A 147 -0.49 15.92 -8.76
C ILE A 147 -1.85 16.51 -9.15
N ALA A 148 -1.89 17.83 -9.26
CA ALA A 148 -3.01 18.60 -9.78
C ALA A 148 -2.70 19.15 -11.17
N GLY A 149 -3.69 19.13 -12.07
CA GLY A 149 -3.54 19.67 -13.43
C GLY A 149 -3.27 18.60 -14.49
N SER A 150 -2.56 18.99 -15.55
CA SER A 150 -2.40 18.23 -16.79
C SER A 150 -0.94 18.22 -17.25
N PRO A 151 -0.57 17.38 -18.24
CA PRO A 151 0.78 17.38 -18.79
C PRO A 151 1.18 18.79 -19.25
N GLY A 152 2.33 19.28 -18.78
CA GLY A 152 2.86 20.61 -19.12
C GLY A 152 2.27 21.78 -18.34
N ALA A 153 1.29 21.57 -17.46
CA ALA A 153 0.80 22.56 -16.52
C ALA A 153 0.21 21.86 -15.29
N CYS A 154 1.06 21.61 -14.29
CA CYS A 154 0.65 20.86 -13.09
C CYS A 154 1.35 21.35 -11.83
N GLU A 155 0.74 21.05 -10.70
CA GLU A 155 1.36 21.16 -9.37
C GLU A 155 1.65 19.75 -8.87
N LEU A 156 2.86 19.52 -8.37
CA LEU A 156 3.26 18.32 -7.65
C LEU A 156 3.47 18.70 -6.18
N LEU A 157 2.90 17.91 -5.29
CA LEU A 157 3.18 17.93 -3.85
C LEU A 157 3.80 16.61 -3.45
N ALA A 158 4.75 16.64 -2.52
CA ALA A 158 5.34 15.45 -1.92
C ALA A 158 5.45 15.56 -0.40
N SER A 159 5.30 14.43 0.29
CA SER A 159 5.66 14.30 1.71
C SER A 159 7.16 14.11 1.87
N ASP A 160 7.71 14.46 3.03
CA ASP A 160 9.11 14.17 3.39
C ASP A 160 9.32 12.74 3.94
N GLY A 161 8.22 12.00 4.15
CA GLY A 161 8.26 10.63 4.66
C GLY A 161 8.41 10.51 6.18
N VAL A 162 8.40 11.63 6.90
CA VAL A 162 8.51 11.68 8.37
C VAL A 162 7.12 11.74 9.00
N GLU A 163 6.33 12.74 8.62
CA GLU A 163 4.97 12.94 9.10
C GLU A 163 3.97 12.82 7.95
N ALA A 164 2.69 12.62 8.28
CA ALA A 164 1.61 12.56 7.30
C ALA A 164 1.22 13.96 6.78
N GLU A 165 2.19 14.71 6.26
CA GLU A 165 2.05 16.08 5.81
C GLU A 165 2.72 16.28 4.43
N TRP A 166 2.19 17.21 3.65
CA TRP A 166 2.84 17.71 2.45
C TRP A 166 3.95 18.68 2.86
N ALA A 167 5.16 18.43 2.40
CA ALA A 167 6.36 19.20 2.75
C ALA A 167 6.94 19.97 1.56
N GLU A 168 6.80 19.42 0.36
CA GLU A 168 7.45 19.94 -0.85
C GLU A 168 6.41 20.24 -1.94
N ARG A 169 6.61 21.32 -2.69
CA ARG A 169 5.76 21.72 -3.84
C ARG A 169 6.61 22.03 -5.07
N TRP A 170 6.14 21.60 -6.23
CA TRP A 170 6.63 22.05 -7.53
C TRP A 170 5.49 22.59 -8.37
N THR A 171 5.66 23.78 -8.90
CA THR A 171 4.79 24.33 -9.95
C THR A 171 5.46 24.13 -11.28
N VAL A 172 4.83 23.34 -12.14
CA VAL A 172 5.41 22.82 -13.37
C VAL A 172 4.68 23.38 -14.57
N SER A 173 5.45 23.97 -15.48
CA SER A 173 5.04 24.43 -16.79
C SER A 173 5.70 23.57 -17.89
N SER A 174 5.40 23.86 -19.16
CA SER A 174 5.99 23.16 -20.31
C SER A 174 7.51 23.25 -20.32
N ASP A 175 8.05 24.40 -19.92
CA ASP A 175 9.45 24.76 -20.12
C ASP A 175 10.26 24.80 -18.82
N ASP A 176 9.59 24.84 -17.66
CA ASP A 176 10.25 25.00 -16.37
C ASP A 176 9.49 24.31 -15.22
N ALA A 177 10.20 24.00 -14.14
CA ALA A 177 9.64 23.49 -12.89
C ALA A 177 10.20 24.29 -11.71
N ALA A 178 9.36 25.13 -11.12
CA ALA A 178 9.73 25.92 -9.94
C ALA A 178 9.51 25.10 -8.67
N TYR A 179 10.59 24.81 -7.93
CA TYR A 179 10.54 24.17 -6.62
C TYR A 179 10.21 25.20 -5.51
N THR A 180 9.46 24.78 -4.52
CA THR A 180 9.20 25.54 -3.29
C THR A 180 9.01 24.58 -2.12
N GLU A 181 9.86 24.71 -1.11
CA GLU A 181 9.64 24.07 0.20
C GLU A 181 8.49 24.76 0.92
N LEU A 182 7.56 23.99 1.49
CA LEU A 182 6.40 24.56 2.17
C LEU A 182 6.79 25.08 3.54
N ALA A 183 6.78 26.41 3.70
CA ALA A 183 7.08 27.08 4.96
C ALA A 183 6.17 26.64 6.13
N ARG A 184 5.00 26.09 5.83
CA ARG A 184 4.13 25.38 6.77
C ARG A 184 3.66 24.11 6.09
N GLN A 185 4.07 22.97 6.65
CA GLN A 185 3.63 21.65 6.18
C GLN A 185 2.11 21.56 6.29
N GLU A 186 1.47 21.01 5.26
CA GLU A 186 0.01 20.89 5.16
C GLU A 186 -0.40 19.45 5.47
N PRO A 187 -1.21 19.18 6.51
CA PRO A 187 -1.61 17.81 6.83
C PRO A 187 -2.31 17.11 5.65
N ILE A 188 -1.93 15.86 5.39
CA ILE A 188 -2.64 15.01 4.43
C ILE A 188 -4.00 14.68 5.04
N ALA A 189 -5.08 14.93 4.27
CA ALA A 189 -6.42 14.62 4.73
C ALA A 189 -6.55 13.13 5.06
N GLU A 190 -7.19 12.78 6.18
CA GLU A 190 -7.21 11.40 6.68
C GLU A 190 -7.73 10.38 5.65
N GLU A 191 -8.75 10.75 4.86
CA GLU A 191 -9.28 9.92 3.78
C GLU A 191 -8.26 9.68 2.66
N GLU A 192 -7.50 10.71 2.30
CA GLU A 192 -6.46 10.64 1.27
C GLU A 192 -5.27 9.82 1.78
N LEU A 193 -4.86 10.04 3.03
CA LEU A 193 -3.78 9.28 3.68
C LEU A 193 -4.08 7.78 3.71
N ARG A 194 -5.32 7.39 4.07
CA ARG A 194 -5.72 5.97 4.10
C ARG A 194 -5.60 5.29 2.73
N GLU A 195 -5.95 6.00 1.66
CA GLU A 195 -5.84 5.46 0.31
C GLU A 195 -4.39 5.42 -0.18
N LEU A 196 -3.60 6.44 0.16
CA LEU A 196 -2.16 6.47 -0.08
C LEU A 196 -1.43 5.30 0.63
N ASP A 197 -1.77 5.05 1.90
CA ASP A 197 -1.27 3.91 2.67
C ASP A 197 -1.65 2.58 2.01
N ARG A 198 -2.91 2.44 1.57
CA ARG A 198 -3.37 1.24 0.87
C ARG A 198 -2.55 0.99 -0.40
N LEU A 199 -2.39 2.01 -1.25
CA LEU A 199 -1.59 1.93 -2.47
C LEU A 199 -0.14 1.55 -2.17
N ALA A 200 0.48 2.21 -1.17
CA ALA A 200 1.85 1.94 -0.78
C ALA A 200 2.03 0.52 -0.24
N GLN A 201 1.16 0.05 0.65
CA GLN A 201 1.22 -1.29 1.24
C GLN A 201 1.02 -2.38 0.21
N GLU A 202 0.02 -2.25 -0.68
CA GLU A 202 -0.22 -3.24 -1.74
C GLU A 202 0.97 -3.34 -2.68
N PHE A 203 1.49 -2.19 -3.11
CA PHE A 203 2.60 -2.12 -4.04
C PHE A 203 3.92 -2.61 -3.43
N THR A 204 4.27 -2.13 -2.23
CA THR A 204 5.50 -2.56 -1.54
C THR A 204 5.47 -4.05 -1.23
N ARG A 205 4.35 -4.58 -0.76
CA ARG A 205 4.20 -6.02 -0.51
C ARG A 205 4.53 -6.86 -1.75
N GLU A 206 4.09 -6.43 -2.93
CA GLU A 206 4.31 -7.16 -4.17
C GLU A 206 5.70 -6.92 -4.78
N TRP A 207 6.23 -5.69 -4.70
CA TRP A 207 7.38 -5.28 -5.51
C TRP A 207 8.66 -5.05 -4.71
N ILE A 208 8.55 -4.63 -3.46
CA ILE A 208 9.64 -4.05 -2.68
C ILE A 208 9.93 -4.88 -1.44
N TRP A 209 11.19 -4.87 -1.02
CA TRP A 209 11.60 -5.26 0.32
C TRP A 209 12.64 -4.25 0.82
N PHE A 210 12.59 -3.93 2.11
CA PHE A 210 13.46 -2.93 2.72
C PHE A 210 14.60 -3.61 3.46
N GLU A 211 15.77 -2.97 3.49
CA GLU A 211 16.89 -3.45 4.29
C GLU A 211 16.54 -3.50 5.78
N GLU A 212 15.73 -2.57 6.27
CA GLU A 212 15.33 -2.49 7.68
C GLU A 212 14.25 -3.52 8.06
N SER A 213 13.64 -4.21 7.08
CA SER A 213 12.68 -5.28 7.37
C SER A 213 13.35 -6.44 8.13
N PRO A 214 12.61 -7.16 8.99
CA PRO A 214 13.18 -8.23 9.81
C PRO A 214 14.02 -9.23 8.98
N PRO A 215 15.22 -9.63 9.44
CA PRO A 215 16.10 -10.52 8.69
C PRO A 215 15.44 -11.83 8.26
N GLU A 216 14.54 -12.38 9.07
CA GLU A 216 13.78 -13.58 8.78
C GLU A 216 12.83 -13.43 7.58
N GLU A 217 12.29 -12.23 7.34
CA GLU A 217 11.42 -11.93 6.19
C GLU A 217 12.23 -11.71 4.91
N THR A 218 13.47 -11.22 5.04
CA THR A 218 14.32 -10.82 3.91
C THR A 218 15.44 -11.80 3.58
N ALA A 219 15.66 -12.84 4.40
CA ALA A 219 16.77 -13.79 4.27
C ALA A 219 16.90 -14.38 2.85
N VAL A 220 15.77 -14.78 2.26
CA VAL A 220 15.74 -15.35 0.91
C VAL A 220 16.12 -14.30 -0.15
N GLU A 221 15.65 -13.06 -0.02
CA GLU A 221 15.98 -11.99 -0.97
C GLU A 221 17.46 -11.58 -0.85
N ARG A 222 17.98 -11.48 0.38
CA ARG A 222 19.41 -11.20 0.63
C ARG A 222 20.31 -12.25 0.00
N GLN A 223 20.00 -13.54 0.19
CA GLN A 223 20.75 -14.64 -0.42
C GLN A 223 20.72 -14.56 -1.95
N ARG A 224 19.56 -14.22 -2.55
CA ARG A 224 19.44 -14.09 -4.00
C ARG A 224 20.23 -12.90 -4.54
N PHE A 225 20.20 -11.76 -3.84
CA PHE A 225 20.98 -10.58 -4.20
C PHE A 225 22.47 -10.88 -4.18
N GLU A 226 22.95 -11.53 -3.11
CA GLU A 226 24.34 -12.00 -3.02
C GLU A 226 24.70 -12.94 -4.17
N ALA A 227 23.87 -13.94 -4.45
CA ALA A 227 24.10 -14.88 -5.55
C ALA A 227 24.10 -14.22 -6.94
N TYR A 228 23.39 -13.11 -7.11
CA TYR A 228 23.33 -12.35 -8.37
C TYR A 228 24.38 -11.23 -8.44
N GLY A 229 25.14 -10.99 -7.36
CA GLY A 229 26.13 -9.93 -7.28
C GLY A 229 25.52 -8.52 -7.14
N TYR A 230 24.29 -8.42 -6.63
CA TYR A 230 23.63 -7.14 -6.38
C TYR A 230 23.83 -6.69 -4.92
N PRO A 231 24.21 -5.41 -4.68
CA PRO A 231 24.27 -4.87 -3.33
C PRO A 231 22.86 -4.68 -2.76
N VAL A 232 22.71 -4.88 -1.45
CA VAL A 232 21.49 -4.50 -0.71
C VAL A 232 21.52 -2.99 -0.45
N ARG A 233 20.38 -2.32 -0.63
CA ARG A 233 20.15 -0.89 -0.40
C ARG A 233 18.96 -0.68 0.53
N ALA A 234 18.63 0.56 0.91
CA ALA A 234 17.50 0.81 1.81
C ALA A 234 16.18 0.27 1.25
N ALA A 235 15.88 0.53 -0.03
CA ALA A 235 14.77 -0.10 -0.76
C ALA A 235 15.28 -0.93 -1.94
N ASN A 236 14.76 -2.16 -2.06
CA ASN A 236 15.19 -3.11 -3.09
C ASN A 236 13.97 -3.70 -3.81
N LEU A 237 14.13 -3.97 -5.10
CA LEU A 237 13.15 -4.80 -5.80
C LEU A 237 13.26 -6.25 -5.34
N ARG A 238 12.11 -6.92 -5.22
CA ARG A 238 12.11 -8.39 -5.08
C ARG A 238 12.80 -9.00 -6.29
N SER A 239 13.69 -9.96 -6.04
CA SER A 239 14.55 -10.59 -7.05
C SER A 239 13.80 -11.11 -8.29
N GLU A 240 12.59 -11.65 -8.13
CA GLU A 240 11.74 -12.08 -9.26
C GLU A 240 11.31 -10.89 -10.13
N LYS A 241 10.91 -9.78 -9.52
CA LYS A 241 10.51 -8.55 -10.20
C LYS A 241 11.70 -7.86 -10.83
N LEU A 242 12.85 -7.82 -10.14
CA LEU A 242 14.09 -7.25 -10.65
C LEU A 242 14.51 -7.91 -11.97
N LYS A 243 14.47 -9.25 -12.05
CA LYS A 243 14.77 -9.95 -13.31
C LYS A 243 13.87 -9.54 -14.47
N ARG A 244 12.57 -9.31 -14.20
CA ARG A 244 11.60 -8.84 -15.21
C ARG A 244 11.90 -7.42 -15.67
N VAL A 245 12.29 -6.53 -14.75
CA VAL A 245 12.67 -5.14 -15.08
C VAL A 245 13.99 -5.09 -15.86
N LEU A 246 14.96 -5.95 -15.54
CA LEU A 246 16.26 -5.99 -16.23
C LEU A 246 16.25 -6.78 -17.55
N ARG A 247 15.23 -7.59 -17.79
CA ARG A 247 15.03 -8.33 -19.04
C ARG A 247 13.63 -8.05 -19.59
N PRO A 248 13.36 -6.81 -19.98
CA PRO A 248 12.06 -6.46 -20.55
C PRO A 248 11.82 -7.21 -21.86
N GLU A 249 10.59 -7.68 -22.08
CA GLU A 249 10.20 -8.30 -23.34
C GLU A 249 10.31 -7.32 -24.52
N ASP A 250 10.18 -6.01 -24.24
CA ASP A 250 10.19 -4.92 -25.23
C ASP A 250 11.47 -4.05 -25.21
N GLY A 251 12.51 -4.43 -24.46
CA GLY A 251 13.78 -3.69 -24.40
C GLY A 251 13.80 -2.44 -23.52
N SER A 252 12.67 -1.98 -22.96
CA SER A 252 12.62 -0.87 -21.99
C SER A 252 12.94 -1.33 -20.56
N LEU A 253 13.92 -0.74 -19.87
CA LEU A 253 14.21 -1.01 -18.44
C LEU A 253 13.13 -0.40 -17.50
N ALA A 254 11.87 -0.57 -17.86
CA ALA A 254 10.67 -0.11 -17.18
C ALA A 254 9.58 -1.16 -17.36
N LEU A 255 8.94 -1.54 -16.26
CA LEU A 255 7.74 -2.38 -16.25
C LEU A 255 6.62 -1.57 -15.61
N GLY A 256 5.57 -1.28 -16.37
CA GLY A 256 4.48 -0.46 -15.89
C GLY A 256 3.17 -0.61 -16.64
N SER A 257 2.10 -0.16 -16.02
CA SER A 257 0.74 -0.19 -16.56
C SER A 257 0.23 1.16 -17.06
N PHE A 258 1.09 2.18 -17.07
CA PHE A 258 0.75 3.52 -17.56
C PHE A 258 0.52 3.51 -19.09
N GLY A 259 -0.72 3.82 -19.49
CA GLY A 259 -1.04 4.11 -20.89
C GLY A 259 -0.57 5.51 -21.32
N GLU A 260 -0.71 5.82 -22.61
CA GLU A 260 -0.24 7.08 -23.22
C GLU A 260 -0.74 8.34 -22.49
N GLY A 261 -1.96 8.34 -21.94
CA GLY A 261 -2.53 9.49 -21.23
C GLY A 261 -1.95 9.77 -19.83
N ALA A 262 -1.18 8.85 -19.25
CA ALA A 262 -0.65 8.96 -17.89
C ALA A 262 0.87 8.70 -17.80
N SER A 263 1.54 8.35 -18.90
CA SER A 263 2.97 8.04 -18.96
C SER A 263 3.88 9.22 -18.57
N TRP A 264 3.35 10.44 -18.55
CA TRP A 264 4.04 11.65 -18.10
C TRP A 264 4.25 11.70 -16.59
N ILE A 265 3.47 10.96 -15.78
CA ILE A 265 3.54 11.00 -14.31
C ILE A 265 4.88 10.46 -13.80
N PRO A 266 5.36 9.26 -14.19
CA PRO A 266 6.70 8.81 -13.81
C PRO A 266 7.81 9.76 -14.25
N GLN A 267 7.67 10.38 -15.44
CA GLN A 267 8.67 11.33 -15.95
C GLN A 267 8.68 12.63 -15.14
N LEU A 268 7.52 13.10 -14.68
CA LEU A 268 7.40 14.23 -13.78
C LEU A 268 8.14 13.97 -12.47
N LEU A 269 7.90 12.82 -11.84
CA LEU A 269 8.54 12.45 -10.57
C LEU A 269 10.07 12.31 -10.71
N LEU A 270 10.54 11.72 -11.81
CA LEU A 270 11.98 11.67 -12.13
C LEU A 270 12.59 13.06 -12.30
N ARG A 271 11.86 13.98 -12.94
CA ARG A 271 12.35 15.33 -13.26
C ARG A 271 12.30 16.29 -12.08
N CYS A 272 11.28 16.20 -11.23
CA CYS A 272 11.03 17.15 -10.16
C CYS A 272 11.49 16.58 -8.81
N TRP A 273 10.87 15.50 -8.35
CA TRP A 273 11.12 14.96 -7.01
C TRP A 273 12.54 14.38 -6.86
N LEU A 274 13.00 13.55 -7.80
CA LEU A 274 14.35 12.96 -7.69
C LEU A 274 15.50 13.92 -8.04
N ARG A 275 15.22 14.96 -8.82
CA ARG A 275 16.24 15.88 -9.33
C ARG A 275 16.47 17.11 -8.45
N ALA A 276 15.49 17.48 -7.63
CA ALA A 276 15.59 18.65 -6.75
C ALA A 276 16.59 18.47 -5.60
N GLN A 277 17.08 17.24 -5.35
CA GLN A 277 18.02 16.93 -4.27
C GLN A 277 19.50 16.80 -4.72
N SER A 278 19.84 17.17 -5.97
CA SER A 278 21.24 17.18 -6.47
C SER A 278 21.88 18.56 -6.39
#